data_AF-A0A920VU87-F1
#
_entry.id   AF-A0A920VU87-F1
#
_cell.length_a   1.000
_cell.length_b   1.000
_cell.length_c   1.000
_cell.angle_alpha   90.00
_cell.angle_beta   90.00
_cell.angle_gamma   90.00
#
_symmetry.space_group_name_H-M   'P 1'
#
loop_
_entity.id
_entity.type
_entity.pdbx_description
1 polymer ?
#
loop_
_entity_poly.entity_id
_entity_poly.type
_entity_poly.pdbx_seq_one_letter_code
_entity_poly.pdbx_strand_id
1 'polypeptide(L)' 'MQGTGVAIGPHPSFPDKEGFGRRMIDIDLEDLEKSIRQQIELFLEVADSLSTPVSHIKLHGRLYNEVAKRKN' A
#
# COMPACT_ATOMS: atom_id res chain seq x y z
N MET A 1 -23.32 6.00 5.83
CA MET A 1 -22.78 7.36 5.56
C MET A 1 -22.00 7.27 4.27
N GLN A 2 -22.45 7.92 3.19
CA GLN A 2 -21.67 8.00 1.95
C GLN A 2 -20.70 9.18 2.07
N GLY A 3 -19.40 8.89 1.95
CA GLY A 3 -18.33 9.88 2.03
C GLY A 3 -18.40 10.92 0.92
N THR A 4 -17.55 11.94 1.03
CA THR A 4 -17.48 13.20 0.28
C THR A 4 -17.22 13.09 -1.25
N GLY A 5 -17.54 11.96 -1.89
CA GLY A 5 -17.25 11.72 -3.31
C GLY A 5 -15.77 11.54 -3.63
N VAL A 6 -14.93 11.39 -2.60
CA VAL A 6 -13.48 11.20 -2.76
C VAL A 6 -13.17 9.75 -3.13
N ALA A 7 -12.36 9.57 -4.17
CA ALA A 7 -11.89 8.27 -4.61
C ALA A 7 -10.84 7.72 -3.63
N ILE A 8 -10.98 6.46 -3.21
CA ILE A 8 -10.08 5.81 -2.24
C ILE A 8 -9.21 4.73 -2.90
N GLY A 9 -8.10 4.40 -2.25
CA GLY A 9 -7.11 3.44 -2.71
C GLY A 9 -6.14 3.04 -1.60
N PRO A 10 -5.64 1.79 -1.57
CA PRO A 10 -4.60 1.40 -0.63
C PRO A 10 -3.31 2.19 -0.87
N HIS A 11 -2.61 2.50 0.22
CA HIS A 11 -1.32 3.21 0.23
C HIS A 11 -0.19 2.35 0.81
N PRO A 12 0.14 1.20 0.20
CA PRO A 12 1.03 0.21 0.81
C PRO A 12 2.48 0.70 0.90
N SER A 13 3.18 0.24 1.94
CA SER A 13 4.54 0.67 2.29
C SER A 13 5.44 -0.53 2.64
N PHE A 14 6.75 -0.30 2.78
CA PHE A 14 7.60 -1.26 3.48
C PHE A 14 7.07 -1.48 4.91
N PRO A 15 7.19 -2.69 5.49
CA PRO A 15 6.80 -2.98 6.87
C PRO A 15 7.76 -2.35 7.91
N ASP A 16 7.93 -1.03 7.84
CA ASP A 16 8.78 -0.21 8.69
C ASP A 16 7.92 0.81 9.44
N LYS A 17 7.24 0.37 10.50
CA LYS A 17 6.36 1.25 11.28
C LYS A 17 7.14 2.39 11.94
N GLU A 18 8.30 2.10 12.50
CA GLU A 18 9.16 3.08 13.21
C GLU A 18 9.70 4.16 12.26
N GLY A 19 10.09 3.80 11.04
CA GLY A 19 10.54 4.74 10.02
C GLY A 19 9.43 5.24 9.10
N PHE A 20 8.16 4.98 9.42
CA PHE A 20 6.99 5.39 8.65
C PHE A 20 7.07 4.97 7.17
N GLY A 21 7.62 3.79 6.87
CA GLY A 21 7.78 3.29 5.51
C GLY A 21 8.72 4.12 4.62
N ARG A 22 9.57 4.98 5.21
CA ARG A 22 10.50 5.87 4.48
C ARG A 22 11.94 5.37 4.44
N ARG A 23 12.28 4.33 5.21
CA ARG A 23 13.61 3.70 5.18
C ARG A 23 13.59 2.47 4.29
N MET A 24 14.77 2.11 3.82
CA MET A 24 14.98 0.78 3.24
C MET A 24 15.16 -0.17 4.42
N ILE A 25 14.53 -1.34 4.33
CA ILE A 25 14.70 -2.42 5.29
C ILE A 25 15.29 -3.62 4.55
N ASP A 26 16.14 -4.36 5.25
CA ASP A 26 16.63 -5.63 4.75
C ASP A 26 15.50 -6.65 4.87
N ILE A 27 14.89 -6.99 3.73
CA ILE A 27 13.74 -7.88 3.64
C ILE A 27 13.85 -8.64 2.32
N ASP A 28 13.60 -9.95 2.38
CA ASP A 28 13.55 -10.77 1.18
C ASP A 28 12.34 -10.41 0.32
N LEU A 29 12.47 -10.62 -0.98
CA LEU A 29 11.44 -10.22 -1.94
C LEU A 29 10.10 -10.94 -1.69
N GLU A 30 10.14 -12.20 -1.27
CA GLU A 30 8.94 -13.00 -0.97
C GLU A 30 8.18 -12.44 0.25
N ASP A 31 8.91 -12.09 1.32
CA ASP A 31 8.31 -11.48 2.51
C ASP A 31 7.80 -10.06 2.23
N LEU A 32 8.51 -9.30 1.39
CA LEU A 32 8.03 -8.01 0.93
C LEU A 32 6.73 -8.15 0.13
N GLU A 33 6.68 -9.05 -0.85
CA GLU A 33 5.47 -9.30 -1.64
C GLU A 33 4.30 -9.68 -0.74
N LYS A 34 4.52 -10.63 0.19
CA LYS A 34 3.51 -11.05 1.17
C LYS A 34 3.02 -9.88 2.02
N SER A 35 3.93 -9.04 2.50
CA SER A 35 3.57 -7.84 3.28
C SER A 35 2.73 -6.84 2.48
N ILE A 36 3.08 -6.59 1.21
CA ILE A 36 2.34 -5.68 0.35
C ILE A 36 0.96 -6.25 -0.01
N ARG A 37 0.90 -7.56 -0.31
CA ARG A 37 -0.35 -8.27 -0.60
C ARG A 37 -1.32 -8.18 0.57
N GLN A 38 -0.85 -8.48 1.79
CA GLN A 38 -1.66 -8.39 3.00
C GLN A 38 -2.19 -6.98 3.26
N GLN A 39 -1.37 -5.94 3.03
CA GLN A 39 -1.82 -4.54 3.17
C GLN A 39 -2.94 -4.19 2.17
N ILE A 40 -2.87 -4.70 0.95
CA ILE A 40 -3.88 -4.47 -0.08
C ILE A 40 -5.15 -5.26 0.25
N GLU A 41 -5.03 -6.55 0.56
CA GLU A 41 -6.17 -7.42 0.90
C GLU A 41 -6.96 -6.86 2.09
N LEU A 42 -6.27 -6.48 3.18
CA LEU A 42 -6.92 -5.88 4.34
C LEU A 42 -7.70 -4.60 3.99
N PHE A 43 -7.13 -3.73 3.14
CA PHE A 43 -7.83 -2.53 2.70
C PHE A 43 -9.07 -2.87 1.87
N LEU A 44 -8.95 -3.84 0.94
CA LEU A 44 -10.03 -4.26 0.07
C LEU A 44 -11.18 -4.90 0.87
N GLU A 45 -10.88 -5.73 1.87
CA GLU A 45 -11.88 -6.33 2.76
C GLU A 45 -12.69 -5.25 3.50
N VAL A 46 -11.99 -4.25 4.05
CA VAL A 46 -12.66 -3.12 4.74
C VAL A 46 -13.50 -2.31 3.74
N ALA A 47 -12.96 -1.98 2.57
CA ALA A 47 -13.69 -1.23 1.55
C ALA A 47 -14.95 -1.99 1.08
N ASP A 48 -14.86 -3.30 0.89
CA ASP A 48 -15.97 -4.16 0.48
C ASP A 48 -17.06 -4.24 1.56
N SER A 49 -16.67 -4.38 2.84
CA SER A 49 -17.61 -4.35 3.98
C SER A 49 -18.40 -3.05 4.09
N LEU A 50 -17.86 -1.96 3.51
CA LEU A 50 -18.48 -0.63 3.47
C LEU A 50 -19.11 -0.32 2.10
N SER A 51 -19.14 -1.30 1.19
CA SER A 51 -19.62 -1.16 -0.20
C SER A 51 -19.02 0.06 -0.91
N THR A 52 -17.74 0.32 -0.65
CA THR A 52 -17.03 1.50 -1.16
C THR A 52 -16.09 1.11 -2.29
N PRO A 53 -16.25 1.66 -3.51
CA PRO A 53 -15.41 1.30 -4.64
C PRO A 53 -13.97 1.81 -4.46
N VAL A 54 -13.01 0.95 -4.75
CA VAL A 54 -11.58 1.26 -4.74
C VAL A 54 -11.13 1.62 -6.16
N SER A 55 -10.38 2.70 -6.29
CA SER A 55 -10.13 3.37 -7.58
C SER A 55 -8.67 3.34 -8.04
N HIS A 56 -7.73 3.20 -7.11
CA HIS A 56 -6.30 3.28 -7.40
C HIS A 56 -5.47 2.58 -6.33
N ILE A 57 -4.19 2.34 -6.62
CA ILE A 57 -3.18 1.97 -5.62
C ILE A 57 -2.05 2.99 -5.75
N LYS A 58 -1.55 3.50 -4.64
CA LYS A 58 -0.38 4.39 -4.63
C LYS A 58 0.66 3.83 -3.67
N LEU A 59 1.86 3.54 -4.13
CA LEU A 59 2.93 3.10 -3.23
C LEU A 59 3.35 4.25 -2.30
N HIS A 60 3.68 3.92 -1.06
CA HIS A 60 4.14 4.87 -0.04
C HIS A 60 5.66 5.00 -0.03
N GLY A 61 6.15 6.19 0.32
CA GLY A 61 7.49 6.41 0.83
C GLY A 61 8.63 5.77 0.02
N ARG A 62 9.48 5.01 0.70
CA ARG A 62 10.66 4.38 0.09
C ARG A 62 10.26 3.37 -0.99
N LEU A 63 9.16 2.64 -0.81
CA LEU A 63 8.69 1.64 -1.77
C LEU A 63 8.41 2.29 -3.13
N TYR A 64 7.69 3.41 -3.15
CA TYR A 64 7.47 4.17 -4.37
C TYR A 64 8.79 4.59 -5.03
N ASN A 65 9.71 5.14 -4.22
CA ASN A 65 10.99 5.65 -4.73
C ASN A 65 11.84 4.55 -5.37
N GLU A 66 11.88 3.34 -4.80
CA GLU A 66 12.65 2.24 -5.37
C GLU A 66 12.03 1.71 -6.66
N VAL A 67 10.70 1.60 -6.73
CA VAL A 67 10.00 1.20 -7.97
C VAL A 67 10.16 2.26 -9.06
N ALA A 68 10.02 3.55 -8.73
CA ALA A 68 10.16 4.64 -9.70
C ALA A 68 11.59 4.80 -10.25
N LYS A 69 12.61 4.41 -9.47
CA LYS A 69 14.01 4.40 -9.91
C LYS A 69 14.35 3.24 -10.83
N ARG A 70 13.66 2.10 -10.69
CA ARG A 70 13.78 0.97 -11.62
C ARG A 70 13.14 1.37 -12.96
N LYS A 71 13.94 2.02 -13.81
CA LYS A 71 13.65 2.11 -15.24
C LYS A 71 13.88 0.73 -15.85
N ASN A 72 12.88 0.22 -16.57
CA ASN A 72 13.08 -0.86 -17.53
C ASN A 72 14.10 -0.43 -18.60
#